data_AF-A0A2D6SUK7-F1
#
_entry.id   AF-A0A2D6SUK7-F1
#
_cell.length_a   1.000
_cell.length_b   1.000
_cell.length_c   1.000
_cell.angle_alpha   90.00
_cell.angle_beta   90.00
_cell.angle_gamma   90.00
#
_symmetry.space_group_name_H-M   'P 1'
#
loop_
_entity.id
_entity.type
_entity.pdbx_description
1 polymer ?
#
loop_
_entity_poly.entity_id
_entity_poly.type
_entity_poly.pdbx_seq_one_letter_code
_entity_poly.pdbx_strand_id
1 'polypeptide(L)'
;MAKHPTSHMSVGRGRFRKALRAVLLSQHATPDLEPLVREELDWKCIYCGVSGDTERLQLDHLWPESQGGCLVIGNVAPSCPTCNSDRRQVPWQEFLRSSSRVTSSRSADEIERQIEILTNYMNRHGQGQPPTLESMLSEEELQLLADFDLLLYALSDGSLARTGYEKKSAVRFTEPHRMPQPKQAATLN
;
A
#
# COMPACT_ATOMS: atom_id res chain seq x y z
N MET A 1 1.81 28.55 -33.22
CA MET A 1 2.21 27.17 -32.85
C MET A 1 1.20 26.65 -31.83
N ALA A 2 0.30 25.76 -32.26
CA ALA A 2 -0.76 25.23 -31.39
C ALA A 2 -0.16 24.17 -30.45
N LYS A 3 -0.35 24.33 -29.13
CA LYS A 3 -0.02 23.30 -28.14
C LYS A 3 -0.93 22.09 -28.38
N HIS A 4 -0.35 20.94 -28.71
CA HIS A 4 -1.10 19.69 -28.77
C HIS A 4 -1.60 19.31 -27.37
N PRO A 5 -2.85 18.84 -27.24
CA PRO A 5 -3.41 18.46 -25.95
C PRO A 5 -2.82 17.11 -25.49
N THR A 6 -1.78 17.18 -24.66
CA THR A 6 -1.25 16.02 -23.93
C THR A 6 -2.07 15.78 -22.68
N SER A 7 -3.21 15.10 -22.79
CA SER A 7 -3.83 14.31 -21.69
C SER A 7 -5.23 13.83 -22.07
N HIS A 8 -5.34 12.62 -22.62
CA HIS A 8 -6.64 11.95 -22.77
C HIS A 8 -6.66 10.58 -22.09
N MET A 9 -6.15 10.51 -20.86
CA MET A 9 -6.52 9.47 -19.89
C MET A 9 -6.79 10.15 -18.56
N SER A 10 -8.06 10.17 -18.14
CA SER A 10 -8.52 10.75 -16.87
C SER A 10 -8.03 9.97 -15.64
N VAL A 11 -7.55 8.73 -15.84
CA VAL A 11 -6.82 7.95 -14.84
C VAL A 11 -5.36 7.91 -15.26
N GLY A 12 -4.50 8.63 -14.53
CA GLY A 12 -3.08 8.72 -14.84
C GLY A 12 -2.40 7.35 -14.80
N ARG A 13 -1.47 7.09 -15.73
CA ARG A 13 -0.68 5.84 -15.88
C ARG A 13 -0.17 5.29 -14.54
N GLY A 14 0.28 6.17 -13.66
CA GLY A 14 0.78 5.81 -12.33
C GLY A 14 -0.26 5.12 -11.43
N ARG A 15 -1.55 5.44 -11.57
CA ARG A 15 -2.63 4.81 -10.77
C ARG A 15 -2.86 3.37 -11.18
N PHE A 16 -2.86 3.06 -12.48
CA PHE A 16 -2.98 1.70 -12.97
C PHE A 16 -1.78 0.85 -12.59
N ARG A 17 -0.57 1.39 -12.80
CA ARG A 17 0.66 0.70 -12.42
C ARG A 17 0.70 0.41 -10.92
N LYS A 18 0.30 1.37 -10.09
CA LYS A 18 0.18 1.17 -8.64
C LYS A 18 -0.83 0.08 -8.31
N ALA A 19 -2.01 0.09 -8.92
CA ALA A 19 -3.04 -0.91 -8.67
C ALA A 19 -2.57 -2.34 -9.04
N LEU A 20 -1.92 -2.51 -10.20
CA LEU A 20 -1.38 -3.82 -10.59
C LEU A 20 -0.32 -4.31 -9.60
N ARG A 21 0.63 -3.45 -9.22
CA ARG A 21 1.64 -3.80 -8.22
C ARG A 21 1.02 -4.21 -6.88
N ALA A 22 0.03 -3.48 -6.40
CA ALA A 22 -0.68 -3.81 -5.17
C ALA A 22 -1.31 -5.21 -5.23
N VAL A 23 -1.92 -5.57 -6.37
CA VAL A 23 -2.53 -6.89 -6.56
C VAL A 23 -1.48 -8.00 -6.56
N LEU A 24 -0.34 -7.80 -7.23
CA LEU A 24 0.73 -8.80 -7.26
C LEU A 24 1.34 -8.98 -5.86
N LEU A 25 1.73 -7.89 -5.20
CA LEU A 25 2.30 -7.94 -3.86
C LEU A 25 1.31 -8.51 -2.83
N SER A 26 0.00 -8.31 -2.99
CA SER A 26 -1.00 -8.89 -2.09
C SER A 26 -1.09 -10.42 -2.14
N GLN A 27 -0.66 -11.05 -3.24
CA GLN A 27 -0.63 -12.52 -3.33
C GLN A 27 0.44 -13.12 -2.41
N HIS A 28 1.45 -12.32 -2.08
CA HIS A 28 2.57 -12.69 -1.19
C HIS A 28 2.37 -12.18 0.24
N ALA A 29 1.18 -11.64 0.56
CA ALA A 29 0.87 -11.17 1.90
C ALA A 29 0.70 -12.33 2.89
N THR A 30 1.09 -12.11 4.15
CA THR A 30 0.81 -13.06 5.23
C THR A 30 -0.68 -13.02 5.56
N PRO A 31 -1.42 -14.15 5.50
CA PRO A 31 -2.80 -14.22 5.96
C PRO A 31 -2.87 -13.93 7.47
N ASP A 32 -3.97 -13.31 7.92
CA ASP A 32 -4.23 -13.04 9.34
C ASP A 32 -3.06 -12.32 10.06
N LEU A 33 -2.45 -11.35 9.38
CA LEU A 33 -1.25 -10.65 9.83
C LEU A 33 -1.44 -9.83 11.12
N GLU A 34 -2.61 -9.20 11.30
CA GLU A 34 -2.87 -8.32 12.45
C GLU A 34 -2.70 -9.05 13.80
N PRO A 35 -3.33 -10.22 14.04
CA PRO A 35 -3.09 -11.02 15.25
C PRO A 35 -1.62 -11.29 15.55
N LEU A 36 -0.82 -11.63 14.53
CA LEU A 36 0.61 -11.92 14.71
C LEU A 36 1.39 -10.67 15.13
N VAL A 37 1.11 -9.54 14.47
CA VAL A 37 1.71 -8.24 14.81
C VAL A 37 1.29 -7.81 16.22
N ARG A 38 0.04 -8.07 16.60
CA ARG A 38 -0.51 -7.76 17.93
C ARG A 38 0.20 -8.51 19.04
N GLU A 39 0.50 -9.79 18.81
CA GLU A 39 1.22 -10.64 19.75
C GLU A 39 2.67 -10.20 19.96
N GLU A 40 3.36 -9.74 18.92
CA GLU A 40 4.78 -9.37 19.02
C GLU A 40 5.06 -7.92 19.43
N LEU A 41 4.14 -6.98 19.19
CA LEU A 41 4.39 -5.53 19.32
C LEU A 41 3.45 -4.80 20.30
N ASP A 42 2.86 -5.53 21.26
CA ASP A 42 2.01 -5.01 22.35
C ASP A 42 0.81 -4.13 21.91
N TRP A 43 0.50 -4.12 20.61
CA TRP A 43 -0.56 -3.32 19.99
C TRP A 43 -0.57 -1.83 20.39
N LYS A 44 0.61 -1.21 20.40
CA LYS A 44 0.77 0.24 20.54
C LYS A 44 1.31 0.83 19.24
N CYS A 45 0.94 2.07 18.95
CA CYS A 45 1.52 2.79 17.82
C CYS A 45 3.05 2.81 17.97
N ILE A 46 3.75 2.20 17.01
CA ILE A 46 5.19 2.02 17.09
C ILE A 46 5.96 3.34 17.08
N TYR A 47 5.30 4.40 16.58
CA TYR A 47 5.84 5.76 16.53
C TYR A 47 5.57 6.53 17.82
N CYS A 48 4.34 6.92 18.12
CA CYS A 48 4.04 7.79 19.27
C CYS A 48 3.68 7.03 20.56
N GLY A 49 3.55 5.71 20.52
CA GLY A 49 3.27 4.88 21.71
C GLY A 49 1.81 4.83 22.17
N VAL A 50 0.87 5.49 21.47
CA VAL A 50 -0.56 5.46 21.84
C VAL A 50 -1.10 4.02 21.81
N SER A 51 -1.89 3.65 22.82
CA SER A 51 -2.47 2.30 22.91
C SER A 51 -3.57 2.10 21.87
N GLY A 52 -3.66 0.88 21.35
CA GLY A 52 -4.80 0.44 20.55
C GLY A 52 -6.14 0.43 21.28
N ASP A 53 -6.14 0.53 22.62
CA ASP A 53 -7.35 0.72 23.41
C ASP A 53 -7.88 2.16 23.32
N THR A 54 -7.01 3.11 22.98
CA THR A 54 -7.33 4.55 22.92
C THR A 54 -7.60 5.02 21.50
N GLU A 55 -6.85 4.49 20.53
CA GLU A 55 -7.01 4.81 19.11
C GLU A 55 -7.06 3.53 18.27
N ARG A 56 -7.88 3.53 17.21
CA ARG A 56 -7.89 2.43 16.25
C ARG A 56 -6.60 2.42 15.44
N LEU A 57 -5.71 1.48 15.74
CA LEU A 57 -4.45 1.30 15.01
C LEU A 57 -4.68 0.65 13.64
N GLN A 58 -3.71 0.85 12.76
CA GLN A 58 -3.60 0.30 11.42
C GLN A 58 -2.22 -0.33 11.26
N LEU A 59 -2.07 -1.25 10.30
CA LEU A 59 -0.77 -1.77 9.92
C LEU A 59 -0.10 -0.80 8.94
N ASP A 60 1.06 -0.28 9.30
CA ASP A 60 1.90 0.59 8.47
C ASP A 60 3.13 -0.17 7.97
N HIS A 61 3.49 0.05 6.71
CA HIS A 61 4.60 -0.61 6.03
C HIS A 61 5.93 0.04 6.38
N LEU A 62 6.84 -0.66 7.05
CA LEU A 62 8.19 -0.20 7.34
C LEU A 62 8.99 0.00 6.04
N TRP A 63 8.93 -0.94 5.10
CA TRP A 63 9.31 -0.73 3.71
C TRP A 63 8.09 -0.43 2.83
N PRO A 64 8.03 0.74 2.17
CA PRO A 64 6.87 1.11 1.36
C PRO A 64 6.57 0.13 0.24
N GLU A 65 5.27 -0.10 -0.04
CA GLU A 65 4.79 -0.91 -1.17
C GLU A 65 5.36 -0.43 -2.52
N SER A 66 5.56 0.88 -2.68
CA SER A 66 6.16 1.45 -3.90
C SER A 66 7.59 1.00 -4.17
N GLN A 67 8.29 0.47 -3.14
CA GLN A 67 9.63 -0.10 -3.21
C GLN A 67 9.61 -1.63 -3.19
N GLY A 68 8.44 -2.26 -3.18
CA GLY A 68 8.30 -3.72 -3.12
C GLY A 68 8.02 -4.28 -1.72
N GLY A 69 7.69 -3.43 -0.74
CA GLY A 69 7.27 -3.91 0.57
C GLY A 69 5.92 -4.60 0.56
N CYS A 70 5.87 -5.86 1.00
CA CYS A 70 4.64 -6.65 1.12
C CYS A 70 3.98 -6.47 2.50
N LEU A 71 2.68 -6.81 2.58
CA LEU A 71 1.95 -6.97 3.83
C LEU A 71 2.35 -8.30 4.51
N VAL A 72 3.54 -8.33 5.09
CA VAL A 72 4.10 -9.51 5.77
C VAL A 72 4.60 -9.15 7.16
N ILE A 73 4.68 -10.15 8.03
CA ILE A 73 5.30 -10.00 9.35
C ILE A 73 6.76 -9.54 9.19
N GLY A 74 7.22 -8.68 10.11
CA GLY A 74 8.50 -8.01 9.98
C GLY A 74 8.48 -6.74 9.14
N ASN A 75 7.62 -6.64 8.12
CA ASN A 75 7.55 -5.44 7.28
C ASN A 75 6.42 -4.48 7.67
N VAL A 76 5.49 -4.91 8.53
CA VAL A 76 4.44 -4.02 9.04
C VAL A 76 4.50 -3.86 10.55
N ALA A 77 4.06 -2.72 11.04
CA ALA A 77 3.93 -2.44 12.48
C ALA A 77 2.65 -1.65 12.78
N PRO A 78 2.12 -1.72 14.01
CA PRO A 78 0.94 -0.95 14.39
C PRO A 78 1.26 0.55 14.37
N SER A 79 0.40 1.34 13.76
CA SER A 79 0.51 2.79 13.69
C SER A 79 -0.86 3.41 13.87
N CYS A 80 -0.92 4.54 14.58
CA CYS A 80 -2.16 5.29 14.66
C CYS A 80 -2.40 6.09 13.37
N PRO A 81 -3.65 6.45 13.04
CA PRO A 81 -3.97 7.11 11.77
C PRO A 81 -3.17 8.41 11.56
N THR A 82 -2.92 9.18 12.63
CA THR A 82 -2.13 10.41 12.55
C THR A 82 -0.67 10.13 12.18
N CYS A 83 0.02 9.25 12.92
CA CYS A 83 1.42 8.93 12.63
C CYS A 83 1.58 8.30 11.24
N ASN A 84 0.68 7.40 10.86
CA ASN A 84 0.67 6.76 9.54
C ASN A 84 0.55 7.80 8.41
N SER A 85 -0.42 8.72 8.53
CA SER A 85 -0.65 9.81 7.57
C SER A 85 0.50 10.82 7.52
N ASP A 86 1.14 11.10 8.65
CA ASP A 86 2.25 12.04 8.75
C ASP A 86 3.54 11.45 8.15
N ARG A 87 3.81 10.15 8.39
CA ARG A 87 5.01 9.47 7.90
C ARG A 87 5.03 9.38 6.38
N ARG A 88 3.93 8.94 5.76
CA ARG A 88 3.82 8.76 4.30
C ARG A 88 4.93 7.85 3.73
N GLN A 89 5.92 8.43 3.06
CA GLN A 89 7.05 7.74 2.44
C GLN A 89 8.37 7.99 3.17
N VAL A 90 8.35 8.75 4.28
CA VAL A 90 9.54 9.01 5.09
C VAL A 90 10.02 7.68 5.68
N PRO A 91 11.33 7.35 5.54
CA PRO A 91 11.92 6.18 6.19
C PRO A 91 11.57 6.15 7.68
N TRP A 92 11.18 5.00 8.20
CA TRP A 92 10.60 4.91 9.53
C TRP A 92 11.58 5.35 10.64
N GLN A 93 12.89 5.12 10.47
CA GLN A 93 13.93 5.61 11.41
C GLN A 93 14.00 7.14 11.41
N GLU A 94 13.94 7.76 10.23
CA GLU A 94 13.96 9.21 10.08
C GLU A 94 12.68 9.83 10.67
N PHE A 95 11.53 9.20 10.45
CA PHE A 95 10.27 9.66 11.02
C PHE A 95 10.27 9.61 12.55
N LEU A 96 10.81 8.55 13.15
CA LEU A 96 10.98 8.45 14.60
C LEU A 96 11.84 9.59 15.16
N ARG A 97 12.90 9.99 14.47
CA ARG A 97 13.83 11.04 14.93
C ARG A 97 13.34 12.46 14.70
N SER A 98 12.51 12.70 13.69
CA SER A 98 12.17 14.05 13.22
C SER A 98 10.72 14.47 13.44
N SER A 99 9.79 13.53 13.62
CA SER A 99 8.37 13.83 13.80
C SER A 99 8.11 14.55 15.11
N SER A 100 7.52 15.74 15.06
CA SER A 100 7.16 16.51 16.27
C SER A 100 6.23 15.74 17.19
N ARG A 101 5.32 14.92 16.65
CA ARG A 101 4.43 14.08 17.45
C ARG A 101 5.21 13.00 18.20
N VAL A 102 6.23 12.41 17.56
CA VAL A 102 7.08 11.40 18.19
C VAL A 102 7.99 12.04 19.23
N THR A 103 8.70 13.11 18.89
CA THR A 103 9.65 13.78 19.79
C THR A 103 8.98 14.50 20.97
N SER A 104 7.68 14.81 20.86
CA SER A 104 6.88 15.28 22.01
C SER A 104 6.43 14.14 22.94
N SER A 105 6.41 12.90 22.46
CA SER A 105 5.90 11.74 23.20
C SER A 105 7.01 10.79 23.70
N ARG A 106 8.22 10.93 23.15
CA ARG A 106 9.40 10.09 23.45
C ARG A 106 10.64 10.97 23.57
N SER A 107 11.47 10.64 24.55
CA SER A 107 12.85 11.13 24.66
C SER A 107 13.74 10.59 23.54
N ALA A 108 14.92 11.20 23.36
CA ALA A 108 15.90 10.75 22.37
C ALA A 108 16.34 9.29 22.61
N ASP A 109 16.55 8.90 23.88
CA ASP A 109 16.95 7.54 24.24
C ASP A 109 15.83 6.52 23.95
N GLU A 110 14.57 6.88 24.21
CA GLU A 110 13.42 6.04 23.86
C GLU A 110 13.23 5.89 22.36
N ILE A 111 13.57 6.93 21.58
CA ILE A 111 13.55 6.87 20.11
C ILE A 111 14.59 5.86 19.60
N GLU A 112 15.84 5.95 20.05
CA GLU A 112 16.88 5.02 19.60
C GLU A 112 16.60 3.58 20.07
N ARG A 113 16.08 3.40 21.30
CA ARG A 113 15.60 2.09 21.76
C ARG A 113 14.47 1.54 20.89
N GLN A 114 13.53 2.40 20.47
CA GLN A 114 12.46 1.99 19.57
C GLN A 114 12.97 1.59 18.19
N ILE A 115 14.03 2.25 17.71
CA ILE A 115 14.71 1.89 16.46
C ILE A 115 15.35 0.51 16.57
N GLU A 116 16.02 0.22 17.69
CA GLU A 116 16.60 -1.10 17.94
C GLU A 116 15.52 -2.19 17.98
N ILE A 117 14.41 -1.96 18.70
CA ILE A 117 13.28 -2.91 18.78
C ILE A 117 12.74 -3.23 17.38
N LEU A 118 12.47 -2.19 16.57
CA LEU A 118 11.96 -2.38 15.21
C LEU A 118 12.97 -3.07 14.30
N THR A 119 14.25 -2.71 14.40
CA THR A 119 15.32 -3.36 13.62
C THR A 119 15.41 -4.85 13.95
N ASN A 120 15.34 -5.22 15.23
CA ASN A 120 15.34 -6.61 15.66
C ASN A 120 14.10 -7.36 15.18
N TYR A 121 12.91 -6.75 15.29
CA TYR A 121 11.67 -7.29 14.74
C TYR A 121 11.79 -7.58 13.23
N MET A 122 12.27 -6.61 12.45
CA MET A 122 12.49 -6.76 11.01
C MET A 122 13.48 -7.89 10.71
N ASN A 123 14.61 -7.95 11.41
CA ASN A 123 15.65 -8.96 11.21
C ASN A 123 15.16 -10.38 11.50
N ARG A 124 14.42 -10.59 12.61
CA ARG A 124 13.87 -11.91 12.97
C ARG A 124 12.95 -12.50 11.90
N HIS A 125 12.27 -11.63 11.16
CA HIS A 125 11.31 -11.99 10.11
C HIS A 125 11.89 -11.84 8.69
N GLY A 126 13.20 -11.68 8.56
CA GLY A 126 13.87 -11.61 7.25
C GLY A 126 13.66 -10.32 6.47
N GLN A 127 13.17 -9.25 7.12
CA GLN A 127 12.88 -7.94 6.52
C GLN A 127 13.94 -6.87 6.85
N GLY A 128 15.12 -7.29 7.32
CA GLY A 128 16.21 -6.40 7.72
C GLY A 128 16.83 -5.57 6.61
N GLN A 129 16.58 -5.94 5.35
CA GLN A 129 17.04 -5.24 4.16
C GLN A 129 15.83 -4.75 3.36
N PRO A 130 15.95 -3.62 2.65
CA PRO A 130 14.88 -3.13 1.79
C PRO A 130 14.59 -4.16 0.69
N PRO A 131 13.33 -4.57 0.50
CA PRO A 131 12.96 -5.44 -0.58
C PRO A 131 13.06 -4.71 -1.91
N THR A 132 13.24 -5.47 -2.98
CA THR A 132 13.02 -5.00 -4.35
C THR A 132 11.86 -5.76 -4.97
N LEU A 133 11.26 -5.22 -6.04
CA LEU A 133 10.21 -5.95 -6.77
C LEU A 133 10.75 -7.27 -7.31
N GLU A 134 12.00 -7.28 -7.77
CA GLU A 134 12.69 -8.47 -8.28
C GLU A 134 12.91 -9.52 -7.20
N SER A 135 13.07 -9.11 -5.93
CA SER A 135 13.20 -10.05 -4.81
C SER A 135 11.87 -10.63 -4.34
N MET A 136 10.74 -9.98 -4.68
CA MET A 136 9.42 -10.29 -4.14
C MET A 136 8.46 -10.93 -5.15
N LEU A 137 8.71 -10.76 -6.44
CA LEU A 137 7.85 -11.25 -7.51
C LEU A 137 8.54 -12.36 -8.29
N SER A 138 7.75 -13.35 -8.72
CA SER A 138 8.20 -14.39 -9.65
C SER A 138 8.60 -13.81 -11.01
N GLU A 139 9.35 -14.59 -11.81
CA GLU A 139 9.72 -14.20 -13.17
C GLU A 139 8.49 -13.91 -14.03
N GLU A 140 7.42 -14.69 -13.87
CA GLU A 140 6.15 -14.49 -14.57
C GLU A 140 5.45 -13.18 -14.18
N GLU A 141 5.45 -12.83 -12.89
CA GLU A 141 4.86 -11.58 -12.40
C GLU A 141 5.67 -10.35 -12.83
N LEU A 142 7.00 -10.46 -12.84
CA LEU A 142 7.89 -9.43 -13.38
C LEU A 142 7.66 -9.22 -14.87
N GLN A 143 7.51 -10.31 -15.64
CA GLN A 143 7.17 -10.24 -17.05
C GLN A 143 5.80 -9.59 -17.27
N LEU A 144 4.80 -9.95 -16.46
CA LEU A 144 3.48 -9.32 -16.52
C LEU A 144 3.54 -7.81 -16.26
N LEU A 145 4.34 -7.37 -15.30
CA LEU A 145 4.57 -5.93 -15.05
C LEU A 145 5.22 -5.25 -16.27
N ALA A 146 6.21 -5.89 -16.89
CA ALA A 146 6.89 -5.37 -18.08
C ALA A 146 5.94 -5.27 -19.28
N ASP A 147 5.16 -6.31 -19.53
CA ASP A 147 4.16 -6.34 -20.61
C ASP A 147 3.07 -5.27 -20.39
N PHE A 148 2.64 -5.10 -19.15
CA PHE A 148 1.67 -4.06 -18.79
C PHE A 148 2.23 -2.64 -19.03
N ASP A 149 3.51 -2.42 -18.74
CA ASP A 149 4.18 -1.14 -19.02
C ASP A 149 4.27 -0.86 -20.51
N LEU A 150 4.60 -1.87 -21.32
CA LEU A 150 4.61 -1.76 -22.79
C LEU A 150 3.22 -1.44 -23.33
N LEU A 151 2.17 -2.09 -22.81
CA LEU A 151 0.78 -1.81 -23.17
C LEU A 151 0.40 -0.37 -22.82
N LEU A 152 0.71 0.08 -21.60
CA LEU A 152 0.44 1.46 -21.16
C LEU A 152 1.17 2.47 -22.05
N TYR A 153 2.40 2.19 -22.47
CA TYR A 153 3.14 3.03 -23.41
C TYR A 153 2.47 3.06 -24.79
N ALA A 154 2.04 1.91 -25.31
CA ALA A 154 1.37 1.84 -26.62
C ALA A 154 0.02 2.58 -26.65
N LEU A 155 -0.77 2.46 -25.59
CA LEU A 155 -2.01 3.24 -25.39
C LEU A 155 -1.78 4.75 -25.38
N SER A 156 -0.57 5.13 -24.99
CA SER A 156 -0.20 6.50 -24.64
C SER A 156 0.46 7.27 -25.77
N ASP A 157 1.24 6.58 -26.61
CA ASP A 157 1.84 7.10 -27.85
C ASP A 157 0.85 7.05 -29.04
N GLY A 158 -0.39 6.64 -28.79
CA GLY A 158 -1.39 6.49 -29.85
C GLY A 158 -1.03 5.41 -30.88
N SER A 159 -0.07 4.52 -30.58
CA SER A 159 0.31 3.43 -31.46
C SER A 159 -0.79 2.39 -31.64
N LEU A 160 -1.72 2.27 -30.68
CA LEU A 160 -2.95 1.48 -30.89
C LEU A 160 -3.90 2.08 -31.93
N ALA A 161 -3.89 3.40 -32.16
CA ALA A 161 -4.65 3.97 -33.28
C ALA A 161 -4.05 3.55 -34.64
N ARG A 162 -2.75 3.22 -34.68
CA ARG A 162 -2.06 2.71 -35.89
C ARG A 162 -2.38 1.24 -36.19
N THR A 163 -2.94 0.49 -35.24
CA THR A 163 -3.35 -0.91 -35.43
C THR A 163 -4.80 -1.05 -35.92
N GLY A 164 -5.48 0.06 -36.25
CA GLY A 164 -6.89 0.06 -36.66
C GLY A 164 -7.87 -0.02 -35.49
N TYR A 165 -7.39 0.13 -34.24
CA TYR A 165 -8.27 0.19 -33.07
C TYR A 165 -9.01 1.54 -33.04
N GLU A 166 -10.28 1.54 -33.44
CA GLU A 166 -11.18 2.65 -33.18
C GLU A 166 -11.55 2.67 -31.70
N LYS A 167 -11.27 3.80 -31.04
CA LYS A 167 -11.64 4.05 -29.65
C LYS A 167 -13.17 4.07 -29.55
N LYS A 168 -13.79 2.91 -29.32
CA LYS A 168 -15.20 2.85 -28.93
C LYS A 168 -15.37 3.67 -27.65
N SER A 169 -16.48 4.41 -27.60
CA SER A 169 -16.85 5.32 -26.50
C SER A 169 -16.50 4.72 -25.14
N ALA A 170 -15.96 5.56 -24.25
CA ALA A 170 -15.52 5.13 -22.92
C ALA A 170 -16.59 4.27 -22.24
N VAL A 171 -16.24 3.02 -21.92
CA VAL A 171 -17.08 2.14 -21.12
C VAL A 171 -17.26 2.83 -19.76
N ARG A 172 -18.44 3.42 -19.55
CA ARG A 172 -18.84 3.86 -18.22
C ARG A 172 -19.09 2.58 -17.44
N PHE A 173 -18.24 2.30 -16.45
CA PHE A 173 -18.60 1.38 -15.38
C PHE A 173 -19.77 2.03 -14.65
N THR A 174 -21.00 1.73 -15.08
CA THR A 174 -22.19 2.06 -14.31
C THR A 174 -22.06 1.36 -12.97
N GLU A 175 -22.33 2.09 -11.89
CA GLU A 175 -22.30 1.58 -10.52
C GLU A 175 -22.92 0.17 -10.43
N PRO A 176 -22.37 -0.73 -9.61
CA PRO A 176 -22.92 -2.07 -9.46
C PRO A 176 -24.40 -1.96 -9.13
N HIS A 177 -25.22 -2.62 -9.97
CA HIS A 177 -26.66 -2.62 -9.84
C HIS A 177 -27.00 -3.14 -8.44
N ARG A 178 -27.54 -2.28 -7.58
CA ARG A 178 -27.93 -2.62 -6.22
C ARG A 178 -28.94 -3.77 -6.30
N MET A 179 -28.52 -4.96 -5.87
CA MET A 179 -29.42 -6.12 -5.76
C MET A 179 -30.67 -5.69 -5.00
N PRO A 180 -31.88 -5.96 -5.52
CA PRO A 180 -33.10 -5.66 -4.79
C PRO A 180 -33.08 -6.40 -3.45
N GLN A 181 -33.23 -5.65 -2.37
CA GLN A 181 -33.36 -6.20 -1.02
C GLN A 181 -34.53 -7.20 -1.00
N PRO A 182 -34.37 -8.39 -0.41
CA PRO A 182 -35.47 -9.33 -0.28
C PRO A 182 -36.58 -8.67 0.54
N LYS A 183 -37.79 -8.64 -0.04
CA LYS A 183 -38.99 -8.17 0.66
C LYS A 183 -39.14 -9.02 1.92
N GLN A 184 -39.19 -8.38 3.08
CA GLN A 184 -39.53 -9.03 4.34
C GLN A 184 -40.87 -9.76 4.14
N ALA A 185 -40.86 -11.08 4.34
CA ALA A 185 -42.07 -11.87 4.34
C ALA A 185 -42.96 -11.35 5.46
N ALA A 186 -44.17 -10.93 5.12
CA ALA A 186 -45.22 -10.67 6.08
C ALA A 186 -45.43 -11.94 6.90
N THR A 187 -45.17 -11.86 8.20
CA THR A 187 -45.64 -12.83 9.17
C THR A 187 -47.17 -12.87 9.11
N LEU A 188 -47.69 -13.98 8.60
CA LEU A 188 -49.07 -14.37 8.80
C LEU A 188 -49.10 -15.45 9.88
N ASN A 189 -49.90 -15.16 10.91
CA ASN A 189 -50.28 -15.92 12.10
C ASN A 189 -49.31 -15.90 13.29
#